data_AF-A0A8I1N845-F1
#
_entry.id   AF-A0A8I1N845-F1
#
_cell.length_a   1.000
_cell.length_b   1.000
_cell.length_c   1.000
_cell.angle_alpha   90.00
_cell.angle_beta   90.00
_cell.angle_gamma   90.00
#
_symmetry.space_group_name_H-M   'P 1'
#
loop_
_entity.id
_entity.type
_entity.pdbx_description
1 polymer ?
#
loop_
_entity_poly.entity_id
_entity_poly.type
_entity_poly.pdbx_seq_one_letter_code
_entity_poly.pdbx_strand_id
1 'polypeptide(L)'
;MSADHKPKMMLFHVPEDKELLAAYGELSLRHEHLTHILRMTIKSLADLEVTEALDATAYDGAAKLRDRIKTLARQRLGEGEPLLKLQALLERCRRATEKRNDFIHSVWGKELDGEAFRRTNDHSWHPLPTVEELSSLGKEILVLTNQFNEARLMGFLAEALAKRPIAK
;
A
#
# COMPACT_ATOMS: atom_id res chain seq x y z
N MET A 1 -27.79 -24.29 -26.05
CA MET A 1 -28.60 -24.54 -24.84
C MET A 1 -28.24 -23.46 -23.83
N SER A 2 -29.11 -22.47 -23.66
CA SER A 2 -28.90 -21.35 -22.74
C SER A 2 -29.09 -21.86 -21.32
N ALA A 3 -28.02 -21.85 -20.53
CA ALA A 3 -28.11 -22.15 -19.10
C ALA A 3 -29.00 -21.11 -18.42
N ASP A 4 -29.81 -21.62 -17.49
CA ASP A 4 -30.77 -20.95 -16.62
C ASP A 4 -30.15 -19.72 -15.92
N HIS A 5 -30.30 -18.53 -16.50
CA HIS A 5 -29.87 -17.27 -15.86
C HIS A 5 -30.97 -16.80 -14.89
N LYS A 6 -31.18 -17.57 -13.82
CA LYS A 6 -31.94 -17.05 -12.68
C LYS A 6 -31.12 -15.91 -12.06
N PRO A 7 -31.70 -14.71 -11.86
CA PRO A 7 -31.00 -13.63 -11.20
C PRO A 7 -30.66 -14.07 -9.77
N LYS A 8 -29.35 -14.26 -9.51
CA LYS A 8 -28.85 -14.56 -8.17
C LYS A 8 -29.04 -13.32 -7.31
N MET A 9 -29.94 -13.40 -6.33
CA MET A 9 -30.10 -12.36 -5.33
C MET A 9 -28.87 -12.34 -4.43
N MET A 10 -28.19 -11.20 -4.42
CA MET A 10 -26.94 -10.96 -3.74
C MET A 10 -27.17 -9.93 -2.64
N LEU A 11 -26.78 -10.28 -1.42
CA LEU A 11 -26.82 -9.36 -0.28
C LEU A 11 -25.41 -8.89 0.04
N PHE A 12 -25.26 -7.62 0.40
CA PHE A 12 -23.99 -7.15 0.97
C PHE A 12 -23.73 -7.85 2.28
N HIS A 13 -22.50 -8.29 2.47
CA HIS A 13 -22.12 -9.13 3.59
C HIS A 13 -20.89 -8.58 4.29
N VAL A 14 -21.00 -8.43 5.60
CA VAL A 14 -19.88 -8.21 6.51
C VAL A 14 -19.68 -9.51 7.30
N PRO A 15 -18.49 -10.13 7.28
CA PRO A 15 -18.26 -11.39 7.99
C PRO A 15 -18.38 -11.23 9.50
N GLU A 16 -18.88 -12.28 10.14
CA GLU A 16 -18.98 -12.36 11.61
C GLU A 16 -17.71 -12.93 12.25
N ASP A 17 -16.82 -13.50 11.43
CA ASP A 17 -15.53 -14.04 11.87
C ASP A 17 -14.63 -12.91 12.41
N LYS A 18 -14.45 -12.92 13.73
CA LYS A 18 -13.66 -11.93 14.46
C LYS A 18 -12.18 -11.98 14.10
N GLU A 19 -11.63 -13.16 13.81
CA GLU A 19 -10.22 -13.29 13.44
C GLU A 19 -9.98 -12.71 12.05
N LEU A 20 -10.90 -12.97 11.12
CA LEU A 20 -10.86 -12.36 9.79
C LEU A 20 -10.96 -10.83 9.85
N LEU A 21 -11.91 -10.30 10.62
CA LEU A 21 -12.05 -8.85 10.83
C LEU A 21 -10.81 -8.23 11.49
N ALA A 22 -10.21 -8.91 12.48
CA ALA A 22 -9.00 -8.45 13.13
C ALA A 22 -7.81 -8.38 12.14
N ALA A 23 -7.61 -9.44 11.34
CA ALA A 23 -6.56 -9.48 10.33
C ALA A 23 -6.76 -8.40 9.24
N TYR A 24 -8.01 -8.12 8.86
CA TYR A 24 -8.36 -7.05 7.95
C TYR A 24 -8.03 -5.66 8.52
N GLY A 25 -8.37 -5.43 9.79
CA GLY A 25 -8.05 -4.20 10.51
C GLY A 25 -6.53 -3.98 10.65
N GLU A 26 -5.79 -5.03 11.02
CA GLU A 26 -4.34 -4.99 11.13
C GLU A 26 -3.67 -4.68 9.80
N LEU A 27 -4.09 -5.33 8.71
CA LEU A 27 -3.61 -5.03 7.35
C LEU A 27 -3.84 -3.57 6.97
N SER A 28 -5.02 -3.03 7.30
CA SER A 28 -5.36 -1.63 7.04
C SER A 28 -4.47 -0.66 7.80
N LEU A 29 -4.24 -0.89 9.10
CA LEU A 29 -3.35 -0.06 9.93
C LEU A 29 -1.90 -0.09 9.42
N ARG A 30 -1.39 -1.28 9.06
CA ARG A 30 -0.03 -1.42 8.51
C ARG A 30 0.13 -0.68 7.19
N HIS A 31 -0.89 -0.69 6.34
CA HIS A 31 -0.87 0.07 5.09
C HIS A 31 -0.86 1.60 5.33
N GLU A 32 -1.58 2.08 6.34
CA GLU A 32 -1.51 3.49 6.74
C GLU A 32 -0.14 3.87 7.30
N HIS A 33 0.52 2.98 8.06
CA HIS A 33 1.90 3.20 8.49
C HIS A 33 2.86 3.32 7.30
N LEU A 34 2.75 2.43 6.30
CA LEU A 34 3.52 2.53 5.07
C LEU A 34 3.27 3.87 4.38
N THR A 35 2.01 4.29 4.28
CA THR A 35 1.62 5.57 3.66
C THR A 35 2.25 6.76 4.39
N HIS A 36 2.23 6.75 5.73
CA HIS A 36 2.93 7.77 6.52
C HIS A 36 4.44 7.78 6.26
N ILE A 37 5.07 6.62 6.17
CA ILE A 37 6.51 6.53 5.87
C ILE A 37 6.85 7.04 4.46
N LEU A 38 5.98 6.85 3.46
CA LEU A 38 6.15 7.49 2.16
C LEU A 38 6.14 9.03 2.25
N ARG A 39 5.29 9.62 3.11
CA ARG A 39 5.31 11.06 3.40
C ARG A 39 6.62 11.48 4.05
N MET A 40 7.15 10.69 4.97
CA MET A 40 8.47 10.94 5.58
C MET A 40 9.62 10.81 4.58
N THR A 41 9.51 9.92 3.59
CA THR A 41 10.46 9.87 2.48
C THR A 41 10.44 11.14 1.65
N ILE A 42 9.25 11.70 1.36
CA ILE A 42 9.12 13.01 0.70
C ILE A 42 9.79 14.10 1.54
N LYS A 43 9.53 14.14 2.85
CA LYS A 43 10.21 15.05 3.79
C LYS A 43 11.72 14.99 3.64
N SER A 44 12.30 13.78 3.65
CA SER A 44 13.75 13.62 3.57
C SER A 44 14.32 13.97 2.20
N LEU A 45 13.61 13.68 1.11
CA LEU A 45 14.07 14.03 -0.24
C LEU A 45 14.05 15.53 -0.50
N ALA A 46 13.03 16.23 0.02
CA ALA A 46 12.80 17.66 -0.19
C ALA A 46 13.37 18.56 0.93
N ASP A 47 13.96 17.96 1.98
CA ASP A 47 14.48 18.65 3.17
C ASP A 47 13.46 19.59 3.85
N LEU A 48 12.21 19.13 3.95
CA LEU A 48 11.11 19.88 4.55
C LEU A 48 11.03 19.67 6.06
N GLU A 49 10.29 20.51 6.75
CA GLU A 49 9.80 20.18 8.09
C GLU A 49 8.73 19.06 8.02
N VAL A 50 8.56 18.35 9.14
CA VAL A 50 7.59 17.24 9.21
C VAL A 50 6.17 17.72 8.91
N THR A 51 5.78 18.86 9.48
CA THR A 51 4.44 19.45 9.30
C THR A 51 4.20 19.85 7.84
N GLU A 52 5.15 20.51 7.20
CA GLU A 52 5.05 20.91 5.79
C GLU A 52 4.86 19.70 4.86
N ALA A 53 5.60 18.62 5.10
CA ALA A 53 5.46 17.40 4.33
C ALA A 53 4.09 16.73 4.54
N LEU A 54 3.58 16.70 5.77
CA LEU A 54 2.28 16.15 6.08
C LEU A 54 1.15 16.98 5.47
N ASP A 55 1.18 18.30 5.62
CA ASP A 55 0.17 19.21 5.08
C ASP A 55 0.14 19.16 3.55
N ALA A 56 1.33 19.19 2.91
CA ALA A 56 1.45 19.12 1.46
C ALA A 56 1.05 17.77 0.85
N THR A 57 0.79 16.74 1.67
CA THR A 57 0.45 15.38 1.24
C THR A 57 -0.76 14.79 1.96
N ALA A 58 -1.55 15.62 2.64
CA ALA A 58 -2.66 15.18 3.51
C ALA A 58 -3.68 14.31 2.75
N TYR A 59 -3.99 14.69 1.51
CA TYR A 59 -4.97 13.99 0.66
C TYR A 59 -4.34 13.08 -0.40
N ASP A 60 -3.01 12.89 -0.35
CA ASP A 60 -2.31 12.05 -1.30
C ASP A 60 -2.38 10.58 -0.86
N GLY A 61 -3.00 9.73 -1.68
CA GLY A 61 -2.95 8.29 -1.53
C GLY A 61 -1.58 7.71 -1.90
N ALA A 62 -1.32 6.46 -1.47
CA ALA A 62 -0.01 5.81 -1.63
C ALA A 62 0.53 5.81 -3.07
N ALA A 63 -0.33 5.70 -4.09
CA ALA A 63 0.08 5.78 -5.49
C ALA A 63 0.71 7.14 -5.84
N LYS A 64 0.01 8.23 -5.52
CA LYS A 64 0.47 9.60 -5.76
C LYS A 64 1.74 9.93 -4.96
N LEU A 65 1.83 9.45 -3.71
CA LEU A 65 3.05 9.58 -2.91
C LEU A 65 4.24 8.90 -3.57
N ARG A 66 4.08 7.66 -4.05
CA ARG A 66 5.17 6.95 -4.75
C ARG A 66 5.66 7.70 -5.99
N ASP A 67 4.75 8.25 -6.79
CA ASP A 67 5.13 8.99 -7.99
C ASP A 67 5.83 10.31 -7.65
N ARG A 68 5.38 11.00 -6.60
CA ARG A 68 6.08 12.20 -6.09
C ARG A 68 7.48 11.86 -5.59
N ILE A 69 7.64 10.75 -4.87
CA ILE A 69 8.96 10.26 -4.44
C ILE A 69 9.86 9.98 -5.64
N LYS A 70 9.38 9.32 -6.71
CA LYS A 70 10.18 9.07 -7.92
C LYS A 70 10.69 10.37 -8.54
N THR A 71 9.82 11.38 -8.65
CA THR A 71 10.17 12.69 -9.22
C THR A 71 11.21 13.40 -8.37
N LEU A 72 10.98 13.51 -7.06
CA LEU A 72 11.93 14.15 -6.15
C LEU A 72 13.26 13.39 -6.08
N ALA A 73 13.23 12.06 -6.06
CA ALA A 73 14.42 11.23 -6.03
C ALA A 73 15.28 11.42 -7.27
N ARG A 74 14.69 11.50 -8.48
CA ARG A 74 15.45 11.80 -9.71
C ARG A 74 16.14 13.16 -9.62
N GLN A 75 15.42 14.19 -9.17
CA GLN A 75 15.97 15.54 -9.02
C GLN A 75 17.10 15.58 -7.98
N ARG A 76 16.91 14.88 -6.86
CA ARG A 76 17.79 14.94 -5.71
C ARG A 76 19.03 14.04 -5.82
N LEU A 77 18.82 12.80 -6.24
CA LEU A 77 19.84 11.75 -6.30
C LEU A 77 20.51 11.65 -7.66
N GLY A 78 19.91 12.22 -8.71
CA GLY A 78 20.32 12.01 -10.10
C GLY A 78 20.21 10.54 -10.51
N GLU A 79 20.68 10.23 -11.71
CA GLU A 79 20.81 8.85 -12.16
C GLU A 79 21.95 8.14 -11.42
N GLY A 80 21.69 6.95 -10.89
CA GLY A 80 22.68 6.17 -10.15
C GLY A 80 22.09 5.10 -9.23
N GLU A 81 22.98 4.37 -8.57
CA GLU A 81 22.62 3.23 -7.70
C GLU A 81 21.59 3.58 -6.60
N PRO A 82 21.69 4.73 -5.86
CA PRO A 82 20.71 5.07 -4.84
C PRO A 82 19.30 5.25 -5.41
N LEU A 83 19.17 5.85 -6.59
CA LEU A 83 17.88 6.02 -7.26
C LEU A 83 17.28 4.66 -7.64
N LEU A 84 18.08 3.76 -8.22
CA LEU A 84 17.63 2.43 -8.63
C LEU A 84 17.19 1.60 -7.41
N LYS A 85 17.94 1.65 -6.30
CA LYS A 85 17.57 0.98 -5.03
C LYS A 85 16.23 1.49 -4.49
N LEU A 86 16.01 2.80 -4.50
CA LEU A 86 14.75 3.40 -4.07
C LEU A 86 13.58 3.03 -4.99
N GLN A 87 13.78 3.05 -6.32
CA GLN A 87 12.77 2.63 -7.29
C GLN A 87 12.37 1.16 -7.10
N ALA A 88 13.32 0.27 -6.86
CA ALA A 88 13.04 -1.14 -6.57
C ALA A 88 12.24 -1.32 -5.26
N LEU A 89 12.47 -0.48 -4.25
CA LEU A 89 11.68 -0.50 -3.01
C LEU A 89 10.25 0.04 -3.23
N LEU A 90 10.10 1.12 -4.02
CA LEU A 90 8.80 1.68 -4.39
C LEU A 90 7.95 0.70 -5.20
N GLU A 91 8.58 -0.04 -6.12
CA GLU A 91 7.89 -1.04 -6.94
C GLU A 91 7.36 -2.21 -6.10
N ARG A 92 8.13 -2.68 -5.12
CA ARG A 92 7.65 -3.69 -4.16
C ARG A 92 6.46 -3.17 -3.34
N CYS A 93 6.50 -1.90 -2.92
CA CYS A 93 5.36 -1.27 -2.24
C CYS A 93 4.13 -1.11 -3.13
N ARG A 94 4.32 -0.85 -4.43
CA ARG A 94 3.22 -0.81 -5.40
C ARG A 94 2.51 -2.15 -5.43
N ARG A 95 3.25 -3.25 -5.63
CA ARG A 95 2.68 -4.61 -5.71
C ARG A 95 1.94 -5.00 -4.42
N ALA A 96 2.53 -4.72 -3.25
CA ALA A 96 1.88 -4.99 -1.96
C ALA A 96 0.60 -4.15 -1.77
N THR A 97 0.62 -2.87 -2.17
CA THR A 97 -0.57 -2.01 -2.13
C THR A 97 -1.68 -2.51 -3.07
N GLU A 98 -1.32 -2.93 -4.28
CA GLU A 98 -2.27 -3.48 -5.25
C GLU A 98 -2.95 -4.74 -4.71
N LYS A 99 -2.16 -5.70 -4.20
CA LYS A 99 -2.68 -6.90 -3.57
C LYS A 99 -3.60 -6.59 -2.37
N ARG A 100 -3.25 -5.58 -1.56
CA ARG A 100 -4.10 -5.12 -0.46
C ARG A 100 -5.41 -4.55 -0.99
N ASN A 101 -5.36 -3.75 -2.04
CA ASN A 101 -6.55 -3.15 -2.62
C ASN A 101 -7.52 -4.21 -3.17
N ASP A 102 -7.00 -5.30 -3.73
CA ASP A 102 -7.82 -6.43 -4.18
C ASP A 102 -8.62 -7.07 -3.04
N PHE A 103 -8.07 -7.08 -1.81
CA PHE A 103 -8.79 -7.60 -0.64
C PHE A 103 -9.73 -6.57 -0.01
N ILE A 104 -9.25 -5.35 0.22
CA ILE A 104 -9.95 -4.35 1.01
C ILE A 104 -11.02 -3.62 0.19
N HIS A 105 -10.74 -3.26 -1.06
CA HIS A 105 -11.65 -2.47 -1.89
C HIS A 105 -12.63 -3.31 -2.72
N SER A 106 -12.62 -4.64 -2.55
CA SER A 106 -13.62 -5.51 -3.16
C SER A 106 -14.97 -5.39 -2.45
N VAL A 107 -16.06 -5.56 -3.20
CA VAL A 107 -17.41 -5.63 -2.61
C VAL A 107 -17.63 -7.02 -2.07
N TRP A 108 -17.94 -7.15 -0.78
CA TRP A 108 -18.20 -8.44 -0.15
C TRP A 108 -19.70 -8.71 -0.16
N GLY A 109 -20.07 -9.90 -0.61
CA GLY A 109 -21.47 -10.31 -0.77
C GLY A 109 -21.66 -11.78 -0.46
N LYS A 110 -22.91 -12.16 -0.22
CA LYS A 110 -23.31 -13.53 0.03
C LYS A 110 -24.58 -13.84 -0.77
N GLU A 111 -24.63 -15.02 -1.38
CA GLU A 111 -25.88 -15.56 -1.94
C GLU A 111 -26.81 -15.96 -0.78
N LEU A 112 -28.14 -15.87 -0.95
CA LEU A 112 -29.13 -16.11 0.13
C LEU A 112 -28.86 -17.40 0.94
N ASP A 113 -28.53 -18.49 0.23
CA ASP A 113 -28.23 -19.80 0.82
C ASP A 113 -26.80 -20.27 0.51
N GLY A 114 -25.93 -19.37 0.05
CA GLY A 114 -24.62 -19.72 -0.48
C GLY A 114 -23.44 -19.16 0.29
N GLU A 115 -22.25 -19.41 -0.26
CA GLU A 115 -20.98 -18.96 0.29
C GLU A 115 -20.79 -17.44 0.16
N ALA A 116 -19.90 -16.89 0.97
CA ALA A 116 -19.49 -15.50 0.87
C ALA A 116 -18.39 -15.33 -0.19
N PHE A 117 -18.49 -14.25 -0.96
CA PHE A 117 -17.58 -13.93 -2.04
C PHE A 117 -17.22 -12.45 -2.03
N ARG A 118 -16.12 -12.13 -2.71
CA ARG A 118 -15.72 -10.76 -3.01
C ARG A 118 -15.77 -10.52 -4.51
N ARG A 119 -16.22 -9.32 -4.90
CA ARG A 119 -16.14 -8.83 -6.28
C ARG A 119 -14.96 -7.90 -6.44
N THR A 120 -14.04 -8.25 -7.31
CA THR A 120 -12.86 -7.46 -7.66
C THR A 120 -13.17 -6.41 -8.72
N ASN A 121 -12.22 -5.52 -8.99
CA ASN A 121 -12.38 -4.41 -9.95
C ASN A 121 -12.57 -4.86 -11.40
N ASP A 122 -12.12 -6.08 -11.76
CA ASP A 122 -12.36 -6.72 -13.05
C ASP A 122 -13.76 -7.36 -13.16
N HIS A 123 -14.62 -7.10 -12.17
CA HIS A 123 -15.97 -7.63 -12.04
C HIS A 123 -16.09 -9.15 -11.85
N SER A 124 -14.97 -9.84 -11.65
CA SER A 124 -14.97 -11.28 -11.36
C SER A 124 -15.25 -11.57 -9.88
N TRP A 125 -15.75 -12.78 -9.61
CA TRP A 125 -16.08 -13.26 -8.27
C TRP A 125 -14.97 -14.15 -7.73
N HIS A 126 -14.55 -13.87 -6.51
CA HIS A 126 -13.49 -14.60 -5.81
C HIS A 126 -13.95 -15.00 -4.42
N PRO A 127 -13.35 -16.03 -3.81
CA PRO A 127 -13.56 -16.32 -2.40
C PRO A 127 -13.11 -15.14 -1.51
N LEU A 128 -13.66 -15.05 -0.30
CA LEU A 128 -13.12 -14.16 0.73
C LEU A 128 -11.66 -14.54 1.04
N PRO A 129 -10.80 -13.57 1.43
CA PRO A 129 -9.43 -13.89 1.80
C PRO A 129 -9.38 -14.67 3.11
N THR A 130 -8.36 -15.49 3.30
CA THR A 130 -8.13 -16.17 4.58
C THR A 130 -7.40 -15.25 5.56
N VAL A 131 -7.50 -15.55 6.86
CA VAL A 131 -6.71 -14.88 7.92
C VAL A 131 -5.21 -14.92 7.60
N GLU A 132 -4.72 -16.05 7.07
CA GLU A 132 -3.31 -16.23 6.70
C GLU A 132 -2.90 -15.32 5.53
N GLU A 133 -3.73 -15.22 4.49
CA GLU A 133 -3.48 -14.35 3.34
C GLU A 133 -3.35 -12.87 3.76
N LEU A 134 -4.27 -12.42 4.61
CA LEU A 134 -4.26 -11.04 5.14
C LEU A 134 -3.05 -10.81 6.05
N SER A 135 -2.76 -11.74 6.95
CA SER A 135 -1.65 -11.66 7.89
C SER A 135 -0.29 -11.67 7.19
N SER A 136 -0.13 -12.53 6.19
CA SER A 136 1.10 -12.63 5.37
C SER A 136 1.36 -11.32 4.62
N LEU A 137 0.34 -10.78 3.95
CA LEU A 137 0.45 -9.49 3.28
C LEU A 137 0.72 -8.35 4.26
N GLY A 138 0.10 -8.37 5.45
CA GLY A 138 0.39 -7.42 6.51
C GLY A 138 1.87 -7.45 6.92
N LYS A 139 2.45 -8.64 7.11
CA LYS A 139 3.88 -8.80 7.43
C LYS A 139 4.77 -8.28 6.30
N GLU A 140 4.41 -8.51 5.04
CA GLU A 140 5.12 -7.97 3.88
C GLU A 140 5.13 -6.43 3.91
N ILE A 141 3.99 -5.79 4.14
CA ILE A 141 3.88 -4.33 4.26
C ILE A 141 4.73 -3.79 5.43
N LEU A 142 4.74 -4.51 6.56
CA LEU A 142 5.58 -4.15 7.71
C LEU A 142 7.07 -4.20 7.36
N VAL A 143 7.52 -5.25 6.68
CA VAL A 143 8.91 -5.37 6.22
C VAL A 143 9.29 -4.21 5.30
N LEU A 144 8.41 -3.88 4.35
CA LEU A 144 8.65 -2.75 3.44
C LEU A 144 8.70 -1.40 4.18
N THR A 145 7.83 -1.22 5.17
CA THR A 145 7.83 -0.03 6.04
C THR A 145 9.16 0.11 6.78
N ASN A 146 9.66 -0.98 7.36
CA ASN A 146 10.95 -1.01 8.05
C ASN A 146 12.12 -0.74 7.09
N GLN A 147 12.10 -1.34 5.89
CA GLN A 147 13.11 -1.08 4.87
C GLN A 147 13.16 0.40 4.45
N PHE A 148 12.00 1.07 4.34
CA PHE A 148 11.96 2.50 4.07
C PHE A 148 12.54 3.33 5.21
N ASN A 149 12.18 3.02 6.45
CA ASN A 149 12.71 3.70 7.62
C ASN A 149 14.22 3.54 7.71
N GLU A 150 14.72 2.32 7.56
CA GLU A 150 16.15 2.04 7.57
C GLU A 150 16.86 2.79 6.45
N ALA A 151 16.40 2.67 5.19
CA ALA A 151 16.98 3.37 4.06
C ALA A 151 17.10 4.88 4.31
N ARG A 152 16.04 5.50 4.85
CA ARG A 152 15.92 6.95 5.06
C ARG A 152 16.70 7.47 6.26
N LEU A 153 16.77 6.70 7.35
CA LEU A 153 17.35 7.16 8.62
C LEU A 153 18.83 6.81 8.74
N MET A 154 19.24 5.65 8.25
CA MET A 154 20.58 5.11 8.49
C MET A 154 21.17 4.30 7.33
N GLY A 155 20.43 4.15 6.24
CA GLY A 155 20.83 3.34 5.09
C GLY A 155 21.19 4.16 3.85
N PHE A 156 21.11 3.49 2.70
CA PHE A 156 21.62 4.02 1.43
C PHE A 156 21.03 5.39 1.03
N LEU A 157 19.78 5.70 1.41
CA LEU A 157 19.15 6.96 1.06
C LEU A 157 19.68 8.09 1.93
N ALA A 158 19.84 7.86 3.24
CA ALA A 158 20.47 8.81 4.15
C ALA A 158 21.89 9.18 3.68
N GLU A 159 22.70 8.17 3.37
CA GLU A 159 24.08 8.36 2.86
C GLU A 159 24.13 9.14 1.55
N ALA A 160 23.23 8.83 0.61
CA ALA A 160 23.18 9.51 -0.69
C ALA A 160 22.76 10.98 -0.54
N LEU A 161 21.84 11.28 0.36
CA LEU A 161 21.41 12.65 0.65
C LEU A 161 22.51 13.46 1.35
N ALA A 162 23.26 12.84 2.27
CA ALA A 162 24.39 13.49 2.94
C ALA A 162 25.52 13.90 1.97
N LYS A 163 25.76 13.08 0.93
CA LYS A 163 26.77 13.37 -0.11
C LYS A 163 26.39 14.53 -1.04
N ARG A 164 25.12 14.93 -1.04
CA ARG A 164 24.61 16.01 -1.88
C ARG A 164 23.76 16.94 -1.04
N PRO A 165 24.29 17.80 -0.17
CA PRO A 165 23.43 18.72 0.60
C PRO A 165 22.65 19.67 -0.33
N ILE A 166 21.45 20.10 0.07
CA ILE A 166 20.76 21.21 -0.62
C ILE A 166 21.56 22.48 -0.30
N ALA A 167 21.90 23.26 -1.33
CA ALA A 167 22.49 24.58 -1.11
C ALA A 167 21.43 25.44 -0.40
N LYS A 168 21.75 25.90 0.81
CA LYS A 168 20.90 26.80 1.59
C LYS A 168 20.89 28.19 0.98
#